data_AF-A0A3S5HLW4-F1
#
_entry.id   AF-A0A3S5HLW4-F1
#
_cell.length_a   1.000
_cell.length_b   1.000
_cell.length_c   1.000
_cell.angle_alpha   90.00
_cell.angle_beta   90.00
_cell.angle_gamma   90.00
#
_symmetry.space_group_name_H-M   'P 1'
#
loop_
_entity.id
_entity.type
_entity.pdbx_description
1 polymer ?
#
loop_
_entity_poly.entity_id
_entity_poly.type
_entity_poly.pdbx_seq_one_letter_code
_entity_poly.pdbx_strand_id
1 'polypeptide(L)'
;MDPRLTKLVESLELSKVLMIKICQAFQRHLSQGLLIHKNGGIPGEDVSICSLKMLDSCITNIPSGKETGVCYGLDFGGSNFRAVKAVLCGKGRIEIFQNSAR
;
A
#
# COMPACT_ATOMS: atom_id res chain seq x y z
N MET A 1 35.46 -2.18 14.52
CA MET A 1 34.13 -2.75 14.82
C MET A 1 34.30 -4.22 15.15
N ASP A 2 33.42 -4.78 15.99
CA ASP A 2 33.37 -6.23 16.23
C ASP A 2 33.14 -6.96 14.88
N PRO A 3 33.98 -7.95 14.50
CA PRO A 3 33.80 -8.73 13.27
C PRO A 3 32.41 -9.35 13.10
N ARG A 4 31.73 -9.69 14.22
CA ARG A 4 30.35 -10.20 14.21
C ARG A 4 29.37 -9.11 13.79
N LEU A 5 29.57 -7.88 14.25
CA LEU A 5 28.76 -6.73 13.89
C LEU A 5 28.95 -6.36 12.42
N THR A 6 30.19 -6.35 11.93
CA THR A 6 30.49 -6.11 10.51
C THR A 6 29.80 -7.13 9.61
N LYS A 7 29.92 -8.44 9.91
CA LYS A 7 29.24 -9.50 9.16
C LYS A 7 27.71 -9.34 9.15
N LEU A 8 27.13 -8.91 10.27
CA LEU A 8 25.68 -8.67 10.35
C LEU A 8 25.27 -7.47 9.46
N VAL A 9 25.99 -6.36 9.56
CA VAL A 9 25.71 -5.16 8.75
C VAL A 9 25.82 -5.47 7.26
N GLU A 10 26.91 -6.12 6.84
CA GLU A 10 27.11 -6.54 5.45
C GLU A 10 25.99 -7.46 4.95
N SER A 11 25.42 -8.32 5.81
CA SER A 11 24.30 -9.20 5.43
C SER A 11 22.98 -8.46 5.18
N LEU A 12 22.84 -7.25 5.72
CA LEU A 12 21.68 -6.38 5.54
C LEU A 12 21.88 -5.37 4.39
N GLU A 13 23.11 -5.22 3.89
CA GLU A 13 23.39 -4.37 2.75
C GLU A 13 22.83 -4.98 1.46
N LEU A 14 21.97 -4.20 0.80
CA LEU A 14 21.39 -4.58 -0.48
C LEU A 14 22.25 -4.03 -1.62
N SER A 15 22.91 -4.92 -2.36
CA SER A 15 23.62 -4.51 -3.57
C SER A 15 22.65 -4.03 -4.65
N LYS A 16 23.10 -3.11 -5.52
CA LYS A 16 22.31 -2.63 -6.66
C LYS A 16 21.82 -3.78 -7.55
N VAL A 17 22.63 -4.81 -7.75
CA VAL A 17 22.27 -6.01 -8.54
C VAL A 17 21.11 -6.77 -7.88
N LEU A 18 21.16 -6.94 -6.55
CA LEU A 18 20.07 -7.58 -5.82
C LEU A 18 18.79 -6.73 -5.87
N MET A 19 18.89 -5.42 -5.71
CA MET A 19 17.73 -4.51 -5.83
C MET A 19 17.06 -4.61 -7.21
N ILE A 20 17.84 -4.67 -8.28
CA ILE A 20 17.31 -4.85 -9.65
C ILE A 20 16.54 -6.19 -9.75
N LYS A 21 17.10 -7.28 -9.21
CA LYS A 21 16.44 -8.59 -9.19
C LYS A 21 15.12 -8.56 -8.42
N ILE A 22 15.08 -7.86 -7.27
CA ILE A 22 13.86 -7.68 -6.48
C ILE A 22 12.81 -6.90 -7.28
N CYS A 23 13.19 -5.79 -7.92
CA CYS A 23 12.27 -4.99 -8.75
C CYS A 23 11.70 -5.82 -9.91
N GLN A 24 12.54 -6.58 -10.61
CA GLN A 24 12.10 -7.46 -11.71
C GLN A 24 11.15 -8.55 -11.20
N ALA A 25 11.45 -9.15 -10.03
CA ALA A 25 10.59 -10.15 -9.43
C ALA A 25 9.23 -9.58 -9.03
N PHE A 26 9.22 -8.39 -8.43
CA PHE A 26 8.00 -7.68 -8.05
C PHE A 26 7.14 -7.36 -9.27
N GLN A 27 7.72 -6.79 -10.34
CA GLN A 27 7.02 -6.50 -11.59
C GLN A 27 6.41 -7.76 -12.20
N ARG A 28 7.14 -8.88 -12.20
CA ARG A 28 6.64 -10.17 -12.68
C ARG A 28 5.44 -10.65 -11.85
N HIS A 29 5.50 -10.60 -10.52
CA HIS A 29 4.37 -11.02 -9.68
C HIS A 29 3.16 -10.10 -9.90
N LEU A 30 3.37 -8.79 -10.09
CA LEU A 30 2.30 -7.85 -10.37
C LEU A 30 1.56 -8.20 -11.68
N SER A 31 2.31 -8.42 -12.77
CA SER A 31 1.74 -8.79 -14.06
C SER A 31 1.01 -10.14 -14.02
N GLN A 32 1.58 -11.14 -13.32
CA GLN A 32 0.94 -12.44 -13.18
C GLN A 32 -0.34 -12.37 -12.35
N GLY A 33 -0.32 -11.63 -11.24
CA GLY A 33 -1.50 -11.44 -10.41
C GLY A 33 -2.66 -10.79 -11.18
N LEU A 34 -2.38 -9.78 -12.01
CA LEU A 34 -3.41 -9.18 -12.87
C LEU A 34 -3.96 -10.17 -13.91
N LEU A 35 -3.09 -10.99 -14.51
CA LEU A 35 -3.51 -12.01 -15.49
C LEU A 35 -4.39 -13.08 -14.84
N ILE A 36 -4.03 -13.57 -13.66
CA ILE A 36 -4.82 -14.53 -12.88
C ILE A 36 -6.20 -13.94 -12.57
N HIS A 37 -6.25 -12.71 -12.05
CA HIS A 37 -7.49 -12.03 -11.72
C HIS A 37 -8.40 -11.85 -12.94
N LYS A 38 -7.83 -11.40 -14.07
CA LYS A 38 -8.56 -11.24 -15.34
C LYS A 38 -9.18 -12.55 -15.84
N ASN A 39 -8.52 -13.67 -15.58
CA ASN A 39 -8.96 -15.00 -15.98
C ASN A 39 -9.89 -15.66 -14.96
N GLY A 40 -10.31 -14.95 -13.90
CA GLY A 40 -11.22 -15.46 -12.86
C GLY A 40 -10.56 -16.31 -11.78
N GLY A 41 -9.22 -16.37 -11.73
CA GLY A 41 -8.49 -17.03 -10.64
C GLY A 41 -8.30 -16.11 -9.42
N ILE A 42 -7.78 -16.67 -8.32
CA ILE A 42 -7.50 -15.95 -7.07
C ILE A 42 -5.99 -15.66 -6.97
N PRO A 43 -5.54 -14.42 -7.21
CA PRO A 43 -4.13 -14.09 -7.07
C PRO A 43 -3.66 -14.27 -5.62
N GLY A 44 -2.43 -14.72 -5.41
CA GLY A 44 -1.91 -15.01 -4.07
C GLY A 44 -2.26 -16.40 -3.52
N GLU A 45 -3.07 -17.20 -4.22
CA GLU A 45 -3.37 -18.58 -3.84
C GLU A 45 -2.16 -19.50 -4.08
N ASP A 46 -1.55 -19.43 -5.26
CA ASP A 46 -0.27 -20.08 -5.56
C ASP A 46 0.90 -19.08 -5.49
N VAL A 47 1.62 -19.11 -4.37
CA VAL A 47 2.76 -18.23 -4.08
C VAL A 47 3.93 -18.43 -5.06
N SER A 48 4.02 -19.60 -5.71
CA SER A 48 5.05 -19.87 -6.72
C SER A 48 4.83 -19.10 -8.03
N ILE A 49 3.56 -18.76 -8.32
CA ILE A 49 3.15 -18.01 -9.52
C ILE A 49 3.04 -16.52 -9.21
N CYS A 50 2.33 -16.18 -8.14
CA CYS A 50 2.14 -14.81 -7.69
C CYS A 50 1.88 -14.78 -6.18
N SER A 51 2.77 -14.15 -5.43
CA SER A 51 2.60 -13.92 -3.99
C SER A 51 1.73 -12.70 -3.66
N LEU A 52 1.30 -11.92 -4.65
CA LEU A 52 0.50 -10.70 -4.48
C LEU A 52 -0.99 -11.02 -4.65
N LYS A 53 -1.82 -10.64 -3.67
CA LYS A 53 -3.26 -10.95 -3.67
C LYS A 53 -4.11 -10.17 -4.67
N MET A 54 -3.60 -9.04 -5.16
CA MET A 54 -4.27 -8.17 -6.14
C MET A 54 -5.75 -7.89 -5.82
N LEU A 55 -6.06 -7.58 -4.56
CA LEU A 55 -7.43 -7.31 -4.12
C LEU A 55 -8.00 -6.09 -4.86
N ASP A 56 -9.23 -6.21 -5.37
CA ASP A 56 -9.94 -5.09 -5.97
C ASP A 56 -10.35 -4.09 -4.88
N SER A 57 -10.03 -2.82 -5.10
CA SER A 57 -10.48 -1.72 -4.22
C SER A 57 -11.94 -1.34 -4.44
N CYS A 58 -12.53 -1.76 -5.57
CA CYS A 58 -13.84 -1.35 -6.07
C CYS A 58 -14.00 0.17 -6.25
N ILE A 59 -12.89 0.93 -6.26
CA ILE A 59 -12.87 2.37 -6.55
C ILE A 59 -12.69 2.55 -8.05
N THR A 60 -13.76 2.98 -8.73
CA THR A 60 -13.75 3.21 -10.19
C THR A 60 -13.59 4.68 -10.58
N ASN A 61 -13.85 5.60 -9.65
CA ASN A 61 -13.81 7.05 -9.89
C ASN A 61 -12.78 7.71 -8.98
N ILE A 62 -11.83 8.42 -9.60
CA ILE A 62 -10.80 9.18 -8.88
C ILE A 62 -11.37 10.56 -8.52
N PRO A 63 -11.20 11.04 -7.27
CA PRO A 63 -11.64 12.37 -6.87
C PRO A 63 -11.07 13.47 -7.76
N SER A 64 -11.92 14.41 -8.13
CA SER A 64 -11.60 15.55 -8.99
C SER A 64 -11.04 16.76 -8.22
N GLY A 65 -11.22 16.77 -6.90
CA GLY A 65 -10.99 17.93 -6.03
C GLY A 65 -12.12 18.96 -6.07
N LYS A 66 -13.17 18.77 -6.88
CA LYS A 66 -14.35 19.64 -6.92
C LYS A 66 -15.42 19.26 -5.90
N GLU A 67 -15.22 18.16 -5.19
CA GLU A 67 -16.15 17.66 -4.18
C GLU A 67 -16.35 18.70 -3.08
N THR A 68 -17.60 18.81 -2.62
CA THR A 68 -17.99 19.69 -1.52
C THR A 68 -18.86 18.91 -0.55
N GLY A 69 -18.89 19.33 0.72
CA GLY A 69 -19.72 18.71 1.75
C GLY A 69 -18.92 18.24 2.97
N VAL A 70 -19.55 17.44 3.82
CA VAL A 70 -18.94 16.92 5.04
C VAL A 70 -18.90 15.40 4.97
N CYS A 71 -17.74 14.81 5.18
CA CYS A 71 -17.55 13.37 5.31
C CYS A 71 -16.92 13.03 6.67
N TYR A 72 -17.16 11.78 7.09
CA TYR A 72 -16.56 11.22 8.30
C TYR A 72 -15.76 9.99 7.91
N GLY A 73 -14.61 9.81 8.55
CA GLY A 73 -13.71 8.69 8.34
C GLY A 73 -13.25 8.10 9.65
N LEU A 74 -13.12 6.77 9.66
CA LEU A 74 -12.53 6.02 10.76
C LEU A 74 -11.26 5.36 10.24
N ASP A 75 -10.18 5.50 11.00
CA ASP A 75 -8.91 4.84 10.70
C ASP A 75 -8.54 3.89 11.83
N PHE A 76 -8.45 2.61 11.46
CA PHE A 76 -8.20 1.49 12.35
C PHE A 76 -7.29 0.48 11.66
N GLY A 77 -6.10 0.29 12.21
CA GLY A 77 -5.07 -0.57 11.61
C GLY A 77 -3.64 -0.23 12.03
N GLY A 78 -3.43 0.91 12.70
CA GLY A 78 -2.18 1.28 13.36
C GLY A 78 -2.27 1.18 14.88
N SER A 79 -1.29 1.78 15.58
CA SER A 79 -1.21 1.72 17.05
C SER A 79 -2.30 2.51 17.77
N ASN A 80 -2.94 3.48 17.11
CA ASN A 80 -3.98 4.33 17.70
C ASN A 80 -5.18 4.42 16.76
N PHE A 81 -6.38 4.41 17.35
CA PHE A 81 -7.63 4.63 16.63
C PHE A 81 -7.87 6.13 16.39
N ARG A 82 -8.37 6.48 15.20
CA ARG A 82 -8.68 7.87 14.84
C ARG A 82 -10.08 8.00 14.26
N ALA A 83 -10.80 9.02 14.72
CA ALA A 83 -12.04 9.46 14.11
C ALA A 83 -11.84 10.87 13.52
N VAL A 84 -12.27 11.03 12.26
CA VAL A 84 -12.05 12.24 11.47
C VAL A 84 -13.36 12.76 10.93
N LYS A 85 -13.57 14.07 11.03
CA LYS A 85 -14.54 14.83 10.25
C LYS A 85 -13.77 15.67 9.24
N ALA A 86 -14.11 15.57 7.96
CA ALA A 86 -13.51 16.37 6.90
C ALA A 86 -14.59 17.20 6.20
N VAL A 87 -14.33 18.50 6.08
CA VAL A 87 -15.16 19.43 5.30
C VAL A 87 -14.45 19.66 3.96
N LEU A 88 -15.07 19.18 2.89
CA LEU A 88 -14.61 19.35 1.51
C LEU A 88 -15.10 20.72 1.01
N CYS A 89 -14.16 21.58 0.66
CA CYS A 89 -14.44 22.98 0.30
C CYS A 89 -14.30 23.24 -1.20
N GLY A 90 -14.19 22.19 -2.02
CA GLY A 90 -13.86 22.25 -3.44
C GLY A 90 -12.44 22.78 -3.71
N LYS A 91 -12.04 22.74 -4.99
CA LYS A 91 -10.71 23.16 -5.46
C LYS A 91 -9.56 22.48 -4.70
N GLY A 92 -9.75 21.22 -4.30
CA GLY A 92 -8.79 20.42 -3.54
C GLY A 92 -8.60 20.83 -2.09
N ARG A 93 -9.42 21.75 -1.55
CA ARG A 93 -9.32 22.19 -0.15
C ARG A 93 -10.15 21.30 0.77
N ILE A 94 -9.54 20.91 1.89
CA ILE A 94 -10.15 20.07 2.93
C ILE A 94 -9.82 20.66 4.31
N GLU A 95 -10.83 20.87 5.15
CA GLU A 95 -10.65 21.22 6.56
C GLU A 95 -10.88 19.97 7.42
N ILE A 96 -9.89 19.60 8.24
CA ILE A 96 -9.87 18.34 8.98
C ILE A 96 -10.01 18.61 10.47
N PHE A 97 -10.96 17.92 11.10
CA PHE A 97 -11.14 17.87 12.55
C PHE A 97 -10.93 16.42 12.98
N GLN A 98 -9.84 16.17 13.71
CA GLN A 98 -9.50 14.84 14.21
C GLN A 98 -9.48 14.85 15.72
N ASN A 99 -10.09 13.83 16.32
CA ASN A 99 -9.85 13.51 17.72
C ASN A 99 -9.13 12.16 17.79
N SER A 100 -8.14 12.07 18.68
CA SER A 100 -7.37 10.84 18.87
C SER A 100 -7.82 10.23 20.19
N ALA A 101 -8.42 9.05 20.15
CA ALA A 101 -8.68 8.30 21.38
C ALA A 101 -7.35 7.70 21.84
N ARG A 102 -6.83 8.19 22.97
CA ARG A 102 -5.76 7.50 23.70
C ARG A 102 -6.37 6.51 24.67
#